data_AF-A0A7V7ARM4-F1
#
_entry.id   AF-A0A7V7ARM4-F1
#
_cell.length_a   1.000
_cell.length_b   1.000
_cell.length_c   1.000
_cell.angle_alpha   90.00
_cell.angle_beta   90.00
_cell.angle_gamma   90.00
#
_symmetry.space_group_name_H-M   'P 1'
#
loop_
_entity.id
_entity.type
_entity.pdbx_description
1 polymer ?
#
loop_
_entity_poly.entity_id
_entity_poly.type
_entity_poly.pdbx_seq_one_letter_code
_entity_poly.pdbx_strand_id
1 'polypeptide(L)'
;TGDFTEFLTALFDISEIEFKGRYGTAGFAWVGTELLRRNAALVLGCKGKEEYIPVLAKALTSPSPQVRSHGAWALAHMGGEKSRKLLEQHLALELDGEVKREIKKAIECV
;
A
#
# COMPACT_ATOMS: atom_id res chain seq x y z
N THR A 1 -4.75 11.65 18.41
CA THR A 1 -4.79 11.59 16.93
C THR A 1 -4.39 10.22 16.36
N GLY A 2 -4.35 9.13 17.15
CA GLY A 2 -3.90 7.80 16.71
C GLY A 2 -4.90 6.98 15.86
N ASP A 3 -6.20 7.14 16.11
CA ASP A 3 -7.26 6.26 15.59
C ASP A 3 -7.28 6.13 14.05
N PHE A 4 -7.21 7.25 13.33
CA PHE A 4 -7.29 7.19 11.86
C PHE A 4 -6.06 6.55 11.21
N THR A 5 -4.86 6.77 11.76
CA THR A 5 -3.65 6.18 11.18
C THR A 5 -3.57 4.68 11.50
N GLU A 6 -4.00 4.28 12.70
CA GLU A 6 -4.14 2.86 13.07
C GLU A 6 -5.13 2.14 12.17
N PHE A 7 -6.25 2.78 11.83
CA PHE A 7 -7.18 2.23 10.84
C PHE A 7 -6.50 2.03 9.48
N LEU A 8 -5.77 3.02 8.96
CA LEU A 8 -5.11 2.92 7.66
C LEU A 8 -4.05 1.82 7.59
N THR A 9 -3.27 1.63 8.65
CA THR A 9 -2.28 0.55 8.69
C THR A 9 -2.95 -0.82 8.81
N ALA A 10 -4.01 -0.93 9.62
CA ALA A 10 -4.77 -2.17 9.80
C ALA A 10 -5.46 -2.67 8.52
N LEU A 11 -5.76 -1.78 7.55
CA LEU A 11 -6.33 -2.18 6.25
C LEU A 11 -5.45 -3.16 5.46
N PHE A 12 -4.14 -3.16 5.69
CA PHE A 12 -3.20 -4.07 5.02
C PHE A 12 -3.08 -5.43 5.69
N ASP A 13 -3.63 -5.59 6.89
CA ASP A 13 -3.59 -6.83 7.68
C ASP A 13 -4.95 -7.53 7.77
N ILE A 14 -6.03 -6.77 7.63
CA ILE A 14 -7.39 -7.31 7.75
C ILE A 14 -7.81 -8.08 6.49
N SER A 15 -8.38 -9.27 6.69
CA SER A 15 -9.02 -10.04 5.62
C SER A 15 -10.35 -9.42 5.18
N GLU A 16 -10.86 -9.79 4.00
CA GLU A 16 -12.18 -9.35 3.54
C GLU A 16 -13.31 -9.74 4.51
N ILE A 17 -13.20 -10.94 5.11
CA ILE A 17 -14.19 -11.48 6.05
C ILE A 17 -14.18 -10.64 7.34
N GLU A 18 -13.01 -10.38 7.90
CA GLU A 18 -12.87 -9.55 9.10
C GLU A 18 -13.27 -8.10 8.85
N PHE A 19 -12.92 -7.56 7.68
CA PHE A 19 -13.33 -6.20 7.29
C PHE A 19 -14.85 -6.08 7.23
N LYS A 20 -15.52 -7.03 6.57
CA LYS A 20 -16.99 -7.06 6.52
C LYS A 20 -17.60 -7.24 7.90
N GLY A 21 -17.02 -8.08 8.77
CA GLY A 21 -17.48 -8.27 10.14
C GLY A 21 -17.34 -7.03 11.02
N ARG A 22 -16.23 -6.29 10.90
CA ARG A 22 -15.95 -5.11 11.74
C ARG A 22 -16.56 -3.82 11.20
N TYR A 23 -16.54 -3.62 9.89
CA TYR A 23 -16.91 -2.36 9.24
C TYR A 23 -18.09 -2.47 8.31
N GLY A 24 -18.71 -3.64 8.10
CA GLY A 24 -19.73 -3.85 7.07
C GLY A 24 -21.00 -2.99 7.19
N THR A 25 -21.28 -2.43 8.37
CA THR A 25 -22.39 -1.49 8.60
C THR A 25 -21.99 -0.02 8.49
N ALA A 26 -20.70 0.26 8.34
CA ALA A 26 -20.21 1.63 8.19
C ALA A 26 -20.58 2.19 6.82
N GLY A 27 -20.94 3.47 6.77
CA GLY A 27 -21.37 4.14 5.54
C GLY A 27 -20.31 4.22 4.43
N PHE A 28 -19.04 3.90 4.71
CA PHE A 28 -17.96 3.81 3.72
C PHE A 28 -17.68 2.38 3.25
N ALA A 29 -18.28 1.36 3.86
CA ALA A 29 -17.93 -0.04 3.61
C ALA A 29 -18.30 -0.51 2.20
N TRP A 30 -19.31 0.11 1.58
CA TRP A 30 -19.74 -0.16 0.20
C TRP A 30 -18.64 0.10 -0.84
N VAL A 31 -17.64 0.93 -0.50
CA VAL A 31 -16.55 1.31 -1.39
C VAL A 31 -15.57 0.15 -1.63
N GLY A 32 -15.49 -0.79 -0.66
CA GLY A 32 -14.61 -1.95 -0.75
C GLY A 32 -13.18 -1.70 -0.26
N THR A 33 -12.53 -2.78 0.17
CA THR A 33 -11.19 -2.78 0.77
C THR A 33 -10.10 -2.38 -0.22
N GLU A 34 -10.25 -2.69 -1.51
CA GLU A 34 -9.29 -2.33 -2.55
C GLU A 34 -9.08 -0.81 -2.62
N LEU A 35 -10.18 -0.05 -2.71
CA LEU A 35 -10.11 1.42 -2.76
C LEU A 35 -9.54 1.99 -1.47
N LEU A 36 -9.91 1.40 -0.33
CA LEU A 36 -9.42 1.85 0.96
C LEU A 36 -7.92 1.60 1.11
N ARG A 37 -7.43 0.41 0.71
CA ARG A 37 -5.99 0.07 0.75
C ARG A 37 -5.16 0.94 -0.18
N ARG A 38 -5.61 1.20 -1.41
CA ARG A 38 -4.84 2.08 -2.32
C ARG A 38 -4.78 3.52 -1.78
N ASN A 39 -5.87 4.03 -1.20
CA ASN A 39 -5.89 5.36 -0.60
C ASN A 39 -5.05 5.40 0.69
N ALA A 40 -5.06 4.33 1.47
CA ALA A 40 -4.20 4.19 2.64
C ALA A 40 -2.72 4.26 2.25
N ALA A 41 -2.31 3.59 1.17
CA ALA A 41 -0.93 3.66 0.68
C ALA A 41 -0.51 5.11 0.34
N LEU A 42 -1.36 5.86 -0.37
CA LEU A 42 -1.11 7.28 -0.67
C LEU A 42 -0.94 8.10 0.61
N VAL A 43 -1.89 7.99 1.55
CA VAL A 43 -1.88 8.79 2.78
C VAL A 43 -0.65 8.46 3.64
N LEU A 44 -0.30 7.18 3.77
CA LEU A 44 0.86 6.75 4.53
C LEU A 44 2.18 7.21 3.88
N GLY A 45 2.28 7.15 2.55
CA GLY A 45 3.42 7.69 1.81
C GLY A 45 3.57 9.20 2.03
N CYS A 46 2.50 9.97 1.87
CA CYS A 46 2.51 11.43 2.11
C CYS A 46 2.83 11.82 3.55
N LYS A 47 2.57 10.95 4.53
CA LYS A 47 2.96 11.20 5.93
C LYS A 47 4.48 11.09 6.14
N GLY A 48 5.22 10.41 5.27
CA GLY A 48 6.67 10.47 5.22
C GLY A 48 7.40 9.85 6.43
N LYS A 49 6.75 9.00 7.24
CA LYS A 49 7.40 8.38 8.40
C LYS A 49 7.94 6.99 8.08
N GLU A 50 9.21 6.75 8.39
CA GLU A 50 9.89 5.46 8.14
C GLU A 50 9.14 4.25 8.77
N GLU A 51 8.40 4.47 9.86
CA GLU A 51 7.59 3.45 10.52
C GLU A 51 6.53 2.81 9.58
N TYR A 52 6.15 3.50 8.48
CA TYR A 52 5.20 2.98 7.51
C TYR A 52 5.83 2.17 6.38
N ILE A 53 7.15 2.13 6.24
CA ILE A 53 7.82 1.34 5.19
C ILE A 53 7.42 -0.15 5.26
N PRO A 54 7.41 -0.83 6.42
CA PRO A 54 6.94 -2.21 6.51
C PRO A 54 5.46 -2.38 6.16
N VAL A 55 4.62 -1.38 6.42
CA VAL A 55 3.18 -1.40 6.09
C VAL A 55 2.99 -1.25 4.58
N LEU A 56 3.70 -0.30 3.96
CA LEU A 56 3.68 -0.08 2.51
C LEU A 56 4.26 -1.28 1.74
N ALA A 57 5.20 -2.02 2.32
CA ALA A 57 5.66 -3.29 1.76
C ALA A 57 4.53 -4.33 1.63
N LYS A 58 3.57 -4.36 2.56
CA LYS A 58 2.39 -5.25 2.45
C LYS A 58 1.50 -4.86 1.27
N ALA A 59 1.41 -3.57 0.94
CA ALA A 59 0.67 -3.10 -0.23
C ALA A 59 1.20 -3.72 -1.54
N LEU A 60 2.52 -3.91 -1.65
CA LEU A 60 3.15 -4.61 -2.78
C LEU A 60 2.70 -6.07 -2.90
N THR A 61 2.22 -6.71 -1.83
CA THR A 61 1.75 -8.10 -1.89
C THR A 61 0.26 -8.23 -2.18
N SER A 62 -0.43 -7.10 -2.41
CA SER A 62 -1.88 -7.09 -2.62
C SER A 62 -2.29 -7.86 -3.88
N PRO A 63 -3.41 -8.61 -3.84
CA PRO A 63 -3.97 -9.21 -5.06
C PRO A 63 -4.39 -8.16 -6.10
N SER A 64 -4.72 -6.92 -5.67
CA SER A 64 -5.06 -5.83 -6.59
C SER A 64 -3.80 -5.20 -7.18
N PRO A 65 -3.64 -5.21 -8.52
CA PRO A 65 -2.56 -4.49 -9.20
C PRO A 65 -2.54 -3.00 -8.85
N GLN A 66 -3.72 -2.39 -8.67
CA GLN A 66 -3.83 -0.98 -8.33
C GLN A 66 -3.23 -0.68 -6.95
N VAL A 67 -3.51 -1.52 -5.95
CA VAL A 67 -2.92 -1.36 -4.61
C VAL A 67 -1.40 -1.53 -4.67
N ARG A 68 -0.89 -2.50 -5.45
CA ARG A 68 0.56 -2.70 -5.63
C ARG A 68 1.24 -1.47 -6.25
N SER A 69 0.67 -0.91 -7.32
CA SER A 69 1.20 0.32 -7.94
C SER A 69 1.22 1.51 -6.97
N HIS A 70 0.18 1.67 -6.15
CA HIS A 70 0.15 2.75 -5.15
C HIS A 70 1.12 2.51 -3.99
N GLY A 71 1.32 1.26 -3.60
CA GLY A 71 2.38 0.87 -2.65
C GLY A 71 3.77 1.21 -3.18
N ALA A 72 4.01 0.94 -4.47
CA ALA A 72 5.27 1.25 -5.12
C ALA A 72 5.53 2.77 -5.17
N TRP A 73 4.53 3.55 -5.57
CA TRP A 73 4.60 5.01 -5.55
C TRP A 73 4.87 5.55 -4.14
N ALA A 74 4.17 5.04 -3.13
CA ALA A 74 4.33 5.47 -1.76
C ALA A 74 5.74 5.17 -1.23
N LEU A 75 6.29 3.98 -1.50
CA LEU A 75 7.67 3.64 -1.15
C LEU A 75 8.69 4.53 -1.88
N ALA A 76 8.45 4.87 -3.15
CA ALA A 76 9.32 5.84 -3.83
C ALA A 76 9.30 7.21 -3.16
N HIS A 77 8.12 7.67 -2.76
CA HIS A 77 7.98 8.94 -2.05
C HIS A 77 8.66 8.94 -0.67
N MET A 78 8.65 7.79 0.02
CA MET A 78 9.40 7.59 1.26
C MET A 78 10.92 7.68 1.05
N GLY A 79 11.40 7.26 -0.12
CA GLY A 79 12.80 7.29 -0.50
C GLY A 79 13.71 6.36 0.32
N GLY A 80 15.01 6.51 0.11
CA GLY A 80 16.05 5.80 0.87
C GLY A 80 16.23 4.33 0.53
N GLU A 81 17.33 3.77 1.05
CA GLU A 81 17.82 2.44 0.68
C GLU A 81 16.82 1.31 0.99
N LYS A 82 16.09 1.42 2.11
CA LYS A 82 15.07 0.43 2.48
C LYS A 82 13.95 0.36 1.42
N SER A 83 13.47 1.51 0.96
CA SER A 83 12.40 1.58 -0.03
C SER A 83 12.88 1.08 -1.40
N ARG A 84 14.07 1.51 -1.84
CA ARG A 84 14.71 1.02 -3.07
C ARG A 84 14.80 -0.51 -3.09
N LYS A 85 15.32 -1.10 -2.02
CA LYS A 85 15.49 -2.55 -1.91
C LYS A 85 14.16 -3.30 -1.98
N LEU A 86 13.12 -2.80 -1.30
CA LEU A 86 11.79 -3.42 -1.35
C LEU A 86 11.19 -3.38 -2.76
N LEU A 87 11.34 -2.26 -3.47
CA LEU A 87 10.87 -2.11 -4.85
C LEU A 87 11.60 -3.06 -5.80
N GLU A 88 12.92 -3.16 -5.69
CA GLU A 88 13.74 -4.07 -6.52
C GLU A 88 13.38 -5.54 -6.27
N GLN A 89 13.21 -5.93 -5.00
CA GLN A 89 12.78 -7.28 -4.63
C GLN A 89 11.42 -7.61 -5.22
N HIS A 90 10.48 -6.66 -5.16
CA HIS A 90 9.14 -6.87 -5.68
C HIS A 90 9.10 -6.88 -7.21
N LEU A 91 9.90 -6.04 -7.87
CA LEU A 91 10.02 -6.02 -9.33
C LEU A 91 10.43 -7.38 -9.91
N ALA A 92 11.29 -8.12 -9.21
CA ALA A 92 11.76 -9.44 -9.62
C ALA A 92 10.65 -10.50 -9.63
N LEU A 93 9.60 -10.32 -8.83
CA LEU A 93 8.51 -11.28 -8.65
C LEU A 93 7.19 -10.84 -9.31
N GLU A 94 7.05 -9.56 -9.63
CA GLU A 94 5.84 -9.03 -10.26
C GLU A 94 5.57 -9.71 -11.61
N LEU A 95 4.30 -9.93 -11.95
CA LEU A 95 3.86 -10.53 -13.20
C LEU A 95 3.07 -9.54 -14.06
N ASP A 96 2.38 -8.59 -13.43
CA ASP A 96 1.62 -7.56 -14.10
C ASP A 96 2.54 -6.53 -14.79
N GLY A 97 2.35 -6.36 -16.09
CA GLY A 97 3.19 -5.49 -16.90
C GLY A 97 3.06 -3.99 -16.59
N GLU A 98 1.88 -3.53 -16.13
CA GLU A 98 1.69 -2.15 -15.71
C GLU A 98 2.35 -1.91 -14.36
N VAL A 99 2.14 -2.81 -13.40
CA VAL A 99 2.77 -2.70 -12.08
C VAL A 99 4.29 -2.71 -12.20
N LYS A 100 4.87 -3.54 -13.09
CA LYS A 100 6.31 -3.49 -13.40
C LYS A 100 6.77 -2.12 -13.87
N ARG A 101 6.01 -1.45 -14.73
CA ARG A 101 6.36 -0.11 -15.23
C ARG A 101 6.34 0.89 -14.08
N GLU A 102 5.31 0.85 -13.24
CA GLU A 102 5.19 1.74 -12.10
C GLU A 102 6.29 1.52 -11.07
N ILE A 103 6.66 0.26 -10.78
CA ILE A 103 7.79 -0.04 -9.88
C ILE A 103 9.12 0.46 -10.47
N LYS A 104 9.35 0.30 -11.77
CA LYS A 104 10.57 0.80 -12.43
C LYS A 104 10.67 2.32 -12.31
N LYS A 105 9.60 3.05 -12.63
CA LYS A 105 9.54 4.51 -12.45
C LYS A 105 9.77 4.90 -10.98
N ALA A 106 9.16 4.17 -10.06
CA ALA A 106 9.33 4.39 -8.62
C ALA A 106 10.81 4.27 -8.20
N ILE A 107 11.53 3.25 -8.66
CA ILE A 107 12.97 3.06 -8.37
C ILE A 107 13.85 4.20 -8.93
N GLU A 108 13.47 4.77 -10.07
CA GLU A 108 14.15 5.94 -10.66
C GLU A 108 13.97 7.22 -9.82
N CYS A 109 12.90 7.29 -9.01
CA CYS A 109 12.58 8.44 -8.17
C CYS A 109 13.04 8.33 -6.70
N VAL A 110 13.54 7.16 -6.26
CA VAL A 110 14.05 6.93 -4.90
C VAL A 110 15.43 7.53 -4.68
#